data_AF-A0A7R9UKA5-F1
#
_entry.id   AF-A0A7R9UKA5-F1
#
_cell.length_a   1.000
_cell.length_b   1.000
_cell.length_c   1.000
_cell.angle_alpha   90.00
_cell.angle_beta   90.00
_cell.angle_gamma   90.00
#
_symmetry.space_group_name_H-M   'P 1'
#
loop_
_entity.id
_entity.type
_entity.pdbx_description
1 polymer ?
#
loop_
_entity_poly.entity_id
_entity_poly.type
_entity_poly.pdbx_seq_one_letter_code
_entity_poly.pdbx_strand_id
1 'polypeptide(L)'
;MVSLRARAPRGGAMSAAIDVQQIVVRGNGRTREHVIAQELAPALRAHSYDEVGDALLAGTERLRALGIFRTVDVLLDTAGAGGAPRKRGMVPANVVVTVTERNVLSATTGTYVQSGEGSAEASIL
;
A
#
# COMPACT_ATOMS: atom_id res chain seq x y z
N MET A 1 2.19 1.52 -12.70
CA MET A 1 1.25 0.55 -13.29
C MET A 1 0.78 -0.37 -12.17
N VAL A 2 -0.45 -0.19 -11.66
CA VAL A 2 -1.03 -1.07 -10.63
C VAL A 2 -1.34 -2.39 -11.31
N SER A 3 -0.61 -3.45 -10.96
CA SER A 3 -0.94 -4.81 -11.45
C SER A 3 -1.85 -5.49 -10.44
N LEU A 4 -3.15 -5.19 -10.51
CA LEU A 4 -4.15 -5.83 -9.66
C LEU A 4 -4.42 -7.24 -10.22
N ARG A 5 -3.66 -8.24 -9.75
CA ARG A 5 -3.86 -9.64 -10.15
C ARG A 5 -4.85 -10.31 -9.19
N ALA A 6 -6.14 -10.15 -9.46
CA ALA A 6 -7.18 -10.94 -8.83
C ALA A 6 -7.20 -12.35 -9.47
N ARG A 7 -6.89 -13.40 -8.71
CA ARG A 7 -7.15 -14.78 -9.14
C ARG A 7 -8.61 -15.09 -8.84
N ALA A 8 -9.49 -14.88 -9.81
CA ALA A 8 -10.93 -15.11 -9.64
C ALA A 8 -11.25 -16.62 -9.51
N PRO A 9 -12.14 -17.03 -8.59
CA PRO A 9 -12.73 -18.36 -8.62
C PRO A 9 -13.64 -18.50 -9.85
N ARG A 10 -13.54 -19.64 -10.54
CA ARG A 10 -14.41 -19.98 -11.68
C ARG A 10 -15.82 -20.30 -11.17
N GLY A 11 -16.79 -19.44 -11.48
CA GLY A 11 -18.21 -19.79 -11.50
C GLY A 11 -19.12 -18.85 -10.72
N GLY A 12 -20.04 -18.21 -11.46
CA GLY A 12 -21.29 -17.65 -10.95
C GLY A 12 -21.22 -16.22 -10.40
N ALA A 13 -21.81 -15.27 -11.13
CA ALA A 13 -22.12 -13.95 -10.60
C ALA A 13 -23.13 -14.09 -9.45
N MET A 14 -22.64 -13.98 -8.22
CA MET A 14 -23.38 -13.60 -7.03
C MET A 14 -22.36 -12.79 -6.23
N SER A 15 -22.71 -11.58 -5.78
CA SER A 15 -21.82 -10.69 -5.04
C SER A 15 -21.39 -11.38 -3.75
N ALA A 16 -20.33 -12.20 -3.83
CA ALA A 16 -19.86 -13.00 -2.73
C ALA A 16 -19.25 -12.02 -1.74
N ALA A 17 -19.88 -11.92 -0.57
CA ALA A 17 -19.41 -11.04 0.48
C ALA A 17 -17.98 -11.44 0.86
N ILE A 18 -17.06 -10.47 0.91
CA ILE A 18 -15.68 -10.69 1.30
C ILE A 18 -15.48 -10.24 2.74
N ASP A 19 -14.69 -11.01 3.49
CA ASP A 19 -14.23 -10.66 4.82
C ASP A 19 -12.70 -10.51 4.80
N VAL A 20 -12.22 -9.28 4.75
CA VAL A 20 -10.77 -9.02 4.83
C VAL A 20 -10.32 -9.20 6.27
N GLN A 21 -9.54 -10.24 6.53
CA GLN A 21 -9.15 -10.64 7.88
C GLN A 21 -7.93 -9.89 8.39
N GLN A 22 -6.98 -9.59 7.50
CA GLN A 22 -5.71 -8.95 7.86
C GLN A 22 -5.07 -8.26 6.66
N ILE A 23 -4.19 -7.31 6.98
CA ILE A 23 -3.28 -6.65 6.04
C ILE A 23 -1.87 -7.14 6.36
N VAL A 24 -1.21 -7.76 5.39
CA VAL A 24 0.17 -8.25 5.50
C VAL A 24 1.07 -7.31 4.72
N VAL A 25 1.98 -6.63 5.41
CA VAL A 25 2.91 -5.70 4.78
C VAL A 25 4.27 -6.36 4.53
N ARG A 26 4.86 -6.10 3.36
CA ARG A 26 6.17 -6.61 2.94
C ARG A 26 7.00 -5.49 2.32
N GLY A 27 8.32 -5.55 2.53
CA GLY A 27 9.28 -4.60 1.94
C GLY A 27 9.41 -3.25 2.67
N ASN A 28 8.79 -3.11 3.84
CA ASN A 28 8.85 -1.94 4.71
C ASN A 28 10.04 -2.03 5.70
N GLY A 29 11.26 -2.09 5.19
CA GLY A 29 12.45 -2.24 6.03
C GLY A 29 12.71 -1.06 6.97
N ARG A 30 12.28 0.15 6.60
CA ARG A 30 12.52 1.40 7.33
C ARG A 30 11.24 2.02 7.87
N THR A 31 10.13 1.85 7.17
CA THR A 31 8.82 2.40 7.50
C THR A 31 8.09 1.44 8.43
N ARG A 32 7.55 2.00 9.52
CA ARG A 32 6.78 1.21 10.49
C ARG A 32 5.51 0.69 9.83
N GLU A 33 5.21 -0.58 10.04
CA GLU A 33 4.06 -1.28 9.46
C GLU A 33 2.73 -0.57 9.70
N HIS A 34 2.53 -0.01 10.90
CA HIS A 34 1.28 0.68 11.24
C HIS A 34 0.97 1.87 10.33
N VAL A 35 1.99 2.55 9.79
CA VAL A 35 1.80 3.67 8.84
C VAL A 35 1.14 3.15 7.56
N ILE A 36 1.58 1.99 7.08
CA ILE A 36 1.06 1.38 5.87
C ILE A 36 -0.33 0.77 6.12
N ALA A 37 -0.48 0.08 7.24
CA ALA A 37 -1.74 -0.55 7.63
C ALA A 37 -2.86 0.49 7.86
N GLN A 38 -2.55 1.66 8.41
CA GLN A 38 -3.53 2.71 8.67
C GLN A 38 -4.16 3.26 7.39
N GLU A 39 -3.36 3.45 6.33
CA GLU A 39 -3.87 3.93 5.04
C GLU A 39 -4.84 2.95 4.37
N LEU A 40 -4.68 1.66 4.66
CA LEU A 40 -5.47 0.56 4.12
C LEU A 40 -6.53 0.02 5.08
N ALA A 41 -6.59 0.55 6.31
CA ALA A 41 -7.57 0.16 7.31
C ALA A 41 -9.04 0.20 6.84
N PRO A 42 -9.46 1.10 5.93
CA PRO A 42 -10.82 1.06 5.37
C PRO A 42 -11.17 -0.26 4.67
N ALA A 43 -10.19 -0.96 4.07
CA ALA A 43 -10.43 -2.23 3.39
C ALA A 43 -10.84 -3.36 4.36
N LEU A 44 -10.50 -3.26 5.65
CA LEU A 44 -10.94 -4.20 6.70
C LEU A 44 -12.43 -4.08 7.02
N ARG A 45 -13.07 -2.96 6.64
CA ARG A 45 -14.49 -2.71 6.89
C ARG A 45 -15.37 -2.97 5.67
N ALA A 46 -14.76 -3.24 4.51
CA ALA A 46 -15.48 -3.51 3.28
C ALA A 46 -16.04 -4.94 3.29
N HIS A 47 -17.20 -5.11 2.65
CA HIS A 47 -17.94 -6.38 2.64
C HIS A 47 -18.20 -6.93 1.24
N SER A 48 -17.80 -6.20 0.19
CA SER A 48 -17.89 -6.63 -1.20
C SER A 48 -16.56 -6.45 -1.94
N TYR A 49 -16.39 -7.16 -3.05
CA TYR A 49 -15.19 -7.02 -3.89
C TYR A 49 -15.02 -5.58 -4.41
N ASP A 50 -16.13 -4.91 -4.75
CA ASP A 50 -16.11 -3.54 -5.26
C ASP A 50 -15.68 -2.56 -4.16
N GLU A 51 -16.27 -2.64 -2.96
CA GLU A 51 -15.88 -1.81 -1.82
C GLU A 51 -14.42 -2.03 -1.42
N VAL A 52 -13.95 -3.28 -1.44
CA VAL A 52 -12.54 -3.60 -1.18
C VAL A 52 -11.67 -2.99 -2.26
N GLY A 53 -12.04 -3.12 -3.54
CA GLY A 53 -11.32 -2.51 -4.66
C GLY A 53 -11.16 -1.01 -4.50
N ASP A 54 -12.26 -0.30 -4.23
CA ASP A 54 -12.29 1.15 -4.03
C ASP A 54 -11.45 1.57 -2.82
N ALA A 55 -11.58 0.86 -1.69
CA ALA A 55 -10.81 1.13 -0.48
C ALA A 55 -9.30 0.92 -0.69
N LEU A 56 -8.91 -0.12 -1.41
CA LEU A 56 -7.50 -0.40 -1.72
C LEU A 56 -6.93 0.59 -2.72
N LEU A 57 -7.70 1.03 -3.72
CA LEU A 57 -7.29 2.08 -4.66
C LEU A 57 -7.06 3.40 -3.90
N ALA A 58 -8.03 3.83 -3.09
CA ALA A 58 -7.91 5.04 -2.29
C ALA A 58 -6.71 4.99 -1.31
N GLY A 59 -6.55 3.87 -0.59
CA GLY A 59 -5.41 3.69 0.32
C GLY A 59 -4.06 3.66 -0.41
N THR A 60 -4.00 3.07 -1.61
CA THR A 60 -2.78 3.07 -2.44
C THR A 60 -2.40 4.49 -2.87
N GLU A 61 -3.36 5.33 -3.25
CA GLU A 61 -3.09 6.72 -3.60
C GLU A 61 -2.58 7.52 -2.39
N ARG A 62 -3.13 7.29 -1.20
CA ARG A 62 -2.61 7.90 0.04
C ARG A 62 -1.17 7.45 0.34
N LEU A 63 -0.87 6.16 0.22
CA LEU A 63 0.50 5.64 0.38
C LEU A 63 1.48 6.27 -0.61
N ARG A 64 1.05 6.51 -1.85
CA ARG A 64 1.87 7.22 -2.84
C ARG A 64 2.07 8.69 -2.49
N ALA A 65 1.03 9.35 -1.98
CA ALA A 65 1.09 10.75 -1.57
C ALA A 65 2.09 10.99 -0.43
N LEU A 66 2.41 9.98 0.38
CA LEU A 66 3.48 10.07 1.39
C LEU A 66 4.87 10.32 0.76
N GLY A 67 5.08 9.96 -0.50
CA GLY A 67 6.35 10.18 -1.20
C GLY A 67 7.51 9.30 -0.71
N ILE A 68 7.24 8.33 0.17
CA ILE A 68 8.25 7.44 0.77
C ILE A 68 8.49 6.19 -0.09
N PHE A 69 7.50 5.74 -0.86
CA PHE A 69 7.57 4.51 -1.63
C PHE A 69 7.85 4.77 -3.11
N ARG A 70 8.69 3.94 -3.71
CA ARG A 70 8.94 3.88 -5.16
C ARG A 70 7.85 3.06 -5.83
N THR A 71 7.51 1.92 -5.25
CA THR A 71 6.43 1.04 -5.72
C THR A 71 5.54 0.62 -4.56
N VAL A 72 4.26 0.47 -4.87
CA VAL A 72 3.23 -0.05 -3.96
C VAL A 72 2.37 -1.00 -4.80
N ASP A 73 2.45 -2.29 -4.47
CA ASP A 73 1.70 -3.37 -5.10
C ASP A 73 0.76 -3.98 -4.07
N VAL A 74 -0.51 -4.12 -4.44
CA VAL A 74 -1.57 -4.64 -3.56
C VAL A 74 -2.20 -5.87 -4.19
N LEU A 75 -2.28 -6.94 -3.41
CA LEU A 75 -2.87 -8.22 -3.79
C LEU A 75 -3.96 -8.61 -2.80
N LEU A 76 -5.13 -8.97 -3.31
CA LEU A 76 -6.17 -9.61 -2.52
C LEU A 76 -6.01 -11.14 -2.64
N ASP A 77 -5.61 -11.78 -1.54
CA ASP A 77 -5.36 -13.21 -1.47
C ASP A 77 -6.50 -13.91 -0.71
N THR A 78 -7.39 -14.58 -1.44
CA THR A 78 -8.47 -15.40 -0.90
C THR A 78 -8.06 -16.85 -0.64
N ALA A 79 -6.88 -17.28 -1.11
CA ALA A 79 -6.39 -18.64 -0.94
C ALA A 79 -5.59 -18.80 0.36
N GLY A 80 -4.85 -17.76 0.77
CA GLY A 80 -4.09 -17.72 2.03
C GLY A 80 -4.92 -17.35 3.26
N ALA A 81 -6.21 -17.05 3.11
CA ALA A 81 -7.07 -16.61 4.20
C ALA A 81 -7.70 -17.82 4.92
N GLY A 82 -7.07 -18.25 6.01
CA GLY A 82 -7.54 -19.41 6.80
C GLY A 82 -7.15 -19.38 8.27
N GLY A 83 -6.50 -18.32 8.76
CA GLY A 83 -6.02 -18.22 10.13
C GLY A 83 -7.04 -17.68 11.14
N ALA A 84 -8.04 -16.92 10.69
CA ALA A 84 -9.06 -16.31 11.55
C ALA A 84 -10.45 -16.98 11.37
N PRO A 85 -11.31 -16.96 12.41
CA PRO A 85 -12.64 -17.55 12.34
C PRO A 85 -13.44 -16.97 11.17
N ARG A 86 -13.98 -17.87 10.33
CA ARG A 86 -14.72 -17.48 9.13
C ARG A 86 -16.09 -16.93 9.50
N LYS A 87 -16.41 -15.73 9.03
CA LYS A 87 -17.80 -15.24 9.03
C LYS A 87 -18.63 -16.08 8.07
N ARG A 88 -19.78 -16.56 8.55
CA ARG A 88 -20.65 -17.47 7.80
C ARG A 88 -21.14 -16.77 6.52
N GLY A 89 -20.93 -17.41 5.37
CA GLY A 89 -21.36 -16.88 4.07
C GLY A 89 -20.42 -15.84 3.45
N MET A 90 -19.27 -15.57 4.05
CA MET A 90 -18.26 -14.66 3.51
C MET A 90 -17.00 -15.41 3.07
N VAL A 91 -16.37 -14.92 1.99
CA VAL A 91 -15.09 -15.40 1.50
C VAL A 91 -13.99 -14.72 2.30
N PRO A 92 -13.16 -15.46 3.07
CA PRO A 92 -12.06 -14.86 3.79
C PRO A 92 -10.99 -14.38 2.81
N ALA A 93 -10.39 -13.23 3.07
CA ALA A 93 -9.32 -12.68 2.26
C ALA A 93 -8.25 -12.00 3.11
N ASN A 94 -7.01 -12.06 2.66
CA ASN A 94 -5.90 -11.26 3.19
C ASN A 94 -5.52 -10.21 2.15
N VAL A 95 -5.19 -9.00 2.59
CA VAL A 95 -4.60 -7.98 1.72
C VAL A 95 -3.09 -8.05 1.90
N VAL A 96 -2.37 -8.39 0.84
CA VAL A 96 -0.90 -8.40 0.84
C VAL A 96 -0.40 -7.15 0.14
N VAL A 97 0.35 -6.34 0.88
CA VAL A 97 0.92 -5.07 0.40
C VAL A 97 2.41 -5.25 0.29
N THR A 98 2.94 -5.10 -0.91
CA THR A 98 4.38 -5.14 -1.17
C THR A 98 4.83 -3.75 -1.55
N VAL A 99 5.69 -3.15 -0.74
CA VAL A 99 6.25 -1.82 -0.98
C VAL A 99 7.74 -1.91 -1.28
N THR A 100 8.23 -0.99 -2.11
CA THR A 100 9.66 -0.71 -2.21
C THR A 100 9.89 0.72 -1.75
N GLU A 101 10.65 0.89 -0.68
CA GLU A 101 10.98 2.21 -0.13
C GLU A 101 11.95 2.96 -1.04
N ARG A 102 11.80 4.28 -1.13
CA ARG A 102 12.77 5.12 -1.81
C ARG A 102 14.05 5.18 -0.97
N ASN A 103 15.19 5.06 -1.63
CA ASN A 103 16.47 5.40 -0.99
C ASN A 103 16.55 6.93 -0.85
N VAL A 104 16.64 7.42 0.40
CA VAL A 104 16.72 8.85 0.74
C VAL A 104 18.07 9.49 0.38
N LEU A 105 18.81 8.91 -0.57
CA LEU A 105 20.03 9.50 -1.14
C LEU A 105 19.66 10.41 -2.33
N SER A 106 18.56 11.17 -2.20
CA SER A 106 18.30 12.31 -3.05
C SER A 106 18.91 13.52 -2.36
N ALA A 107 20.18 13.80 -2.66
CA ALA A 107 20.77 15.11 -2.41
C ALA A 107 20.02 16.13 -3.27
N THR A 108 18.92 16.67 -2.73
CA THR A 108 18.28 17.85 -3.31
C THR A 108 19.11 19.03 -2.83
N THR A 109 20.22 19.30 -3.53
CA THR A 109 20.98 20.54 -3.37
C THR A 109 20.12 21.67 -3.96
N GLY A 110 19.15 22.14 -3.19
CA GLY A 110 18.43 23.37 -3.50
C GLY A 110 19.30 24.54 -3.10
N THR A 111 19.99 25.15 -4.05
CA THR A 111 20.53 26.50 -3.84
C THR A 111 19.36 27.48 -3.88
N TYR A 112 18.87 27.85 -2.70
CA TYR A 112 18.04 29.04 -2.58
C TYR A 112 18.94 30.25 -2.77
N VAL A 113 19.07 30.74 -4.01
CA VAL A 113 19.69 32.04 -4.27
C VAL A 113 18.67 33.14 -4.01
N GLN A 114 18.52 33.50 -2.73
CA GLN A 114 18.07 34.84 -2.40
C GLN A 114 19.22 35.77 -2.77
N SER A 115 18.98 36.65 -3.75
CA SER A 115 19.96 37.65 -4.15
C SER A 115 20.39 38.47 -2.94
N GLY A 116 21.68 38.41 -2.62
CA GLY A 116 22.28 39.14 -1.51
C GLY A 116 23.52 38.43 -0.97
N GLU A 117 24.59 38.44 -1.77
CA GLU A 117 26.00 38.24 -1.38
C GLU A 117 26.31 37.23 -0.26
N GLY A 118 26.76 36.03 -0.65
CA GLY A 118 27.39 35.09 0.27
C GLY A 118 28.27 34.10 -0.50
N SER A 119 29.57 34.39 -0.55
CA SER A 119 30.59 33.47 -1.09
C SER A 119 30.64 32.20 -0.25
N ALA A 120 30.60 31.03 -0.91
CA ALA A 120 30.90 29.75 -0.28
C ALA A 120 31.98 29.04 -1.08
N GLU A 121 33.19 29.02 -0.54
CA GLU A 121 34.26 28.14 -1.00
C GLU A 121 34.08 26.78 -0.30
N ALA A 122 34.08 25.69 -1.06
CA ALA A 122 34.13 24.34 -0.52
C ALA A 122 35.16 23.52 -1.31
N SER A 123 36.29 23.25 -0.66
CA SER A 123 37.27 22.26 -1.14
C SER A 123 36.72 20.85 -0.90
N ILE A 124 36.78 20.03 -1.94
CA ILE A 124 36.45 18.60 -1.88
C ILE A 124 37.77 17.85 -1.67
N LEU A 125 37.84 17.01 -0.64
CA LEU A 125 38.87 15.97 -0.44
C LEU A 125 38.35 14.63 -0.95
#